data_AF-X0UAQ6-F1
#
_entry.id   AF-X0UAQ6-F1
#
_cell.length_a   1.000
_cell.length_b   1.000
_cell.length_c   1.000
_cell.angle_alpha   90.00
_cell.angle_beta   90.00
_cell.angle_gamma   90.00
#
_symmetry.space_group_name_H-M   'P 1'
#
loop_
_entity.id
_entity.type
_entity.pdbx_description
1 polymer ?
#
loop_
_entity_poly.entity_id
_entity_poly.type
_entity_poly.pdbx_seq_one_letter_code
_entity_poly.pdbx_strand_id
1 'polypeptide(L)'
;STKAESDLHRSWGADVIGMTALPEAKLAREAEICYAIIACASDYDVWHEREAPVSVEIILNTMHQNIEMSRKIIKLAVSRIPETRDCECATALRGAIVTAPEAMPPAQKKKLELLIGRYIRV
;
A
#
# COMPACT_ATOMS: atom_id res chain seq x y z
N SER A 1 5.65 -3.40 18.26
CA SER A 1 7.04 -3.89 18.19
C SER A 1 7.65 -3.87 19.58
N THR A 2 8.74 -4.61 19.80
CA THR A 2 9.63 -4.37 20.96
C THR A 2 10.54 -3.17 20.68
N LYS A 3 11.15 -2.59 21.71
CA LYS A 3 12.12 -1.49 21.51
C LYS A 3 13.28 -1.90 20.59
N ALA A 4 13.78 -3.12 20.76
CA ALA A 4 14.86 -3.65 19.92
C ALA A 4 14.45 -3.77 18.44
N GLU A 5 13.21 -4.17 18.16
CA GLU A 5 12.67 -4.19 16.80
C GLU A 5 12.54 -2.77 16.23
N SER A 6 12.05 -1.81 17.03
CA SER A 6 11.93 -0.42 16.59
C SER A 6 13.30 0.19 16.25
N ASP A 7 14.31 -0.05 17.09
CA ASP A 7 15.70 0.37 16.84
C ASP A 7 16.29 -0.31 15.58
N LEU A 8 15.98 -1.59 15.36
CA LEU A 8 16.37 -2.30 14.14
C LEU A 8 15.76 -1.67 12.89
N HIS A 9 14.45 -1.43 12.86
CA HIS A 9 13.78 -0.78 11.73
C HIS A 9 14.38 0.61 11.43
N ARG A 10 14.66 1.38 12.47
CA ARG A 10 15.33 2.68 12.36
C ARG A 10 16.74 2.56 11.81
N SER A 11 17.49 1.53 12.21
CA SER A 11 18.83 1.26 11.65
C SER A 11 18.81 0.93 10.16
N TRP A 12 17.68 0.42 9.64
CA TRP A 12 17.45 0.20 8.20
C TRP A 12 17.01 1.47 7.46
N GLY A 13 16.82 2.59 8.16
CA GLY A 13 16.31 3.84 7.59
C GLY A 13 14.81 3.85 7.39
N ALA A 14 14.04 3.04 8.13
CA ALA A 14 12.58 3.10 8.08
C ALA A 14 12.06 4.29 8.90
N ASP A 15 11.17 5.09 8.29
CA ASP A 15 10.61 6.30 8.91
C ASP A 15 9.24 6.05 9.58
N VAL A 16 8.43 5.15 9.02
CA VAL A 16 7.06 4.87 9.47
C VAL A 16 6.83 3.36 9.51
N ILE A 17 6.11 2.90 10.52
CA ILE A 17 5.69 1.51 10.68
C ILE A 17 4.18 1.37 10.54
N GLY A 18 3.74 0.28 9.90
CA GLY A 18 2.34 -0.06 9.72
C GLY A 18 2.18 -1.53 9.36
N MET A 19 0.94 -2.04 9.34
CA MET A 19 0.66 -3.48 9.20
C MET A 19 -0.14 -3.85 7.95
N THR A 20 -0.54 -2.88 7.12
CA THR A 20 -1.51 -3.09 6.03
C THR A 20 -0.94 -2.88 4.63
N ALA A 21 0.08 -2.01 4.47
CA ALA A 21 0.65 -1.66 3.17
C ALA A 21 1.17 -2.87 2.37
N LEU A 22 1.67 -3.90 3.07
CA LEU A 22 2.10 -5.16 2.49
C LEU A 22 1.17 -6.28 2.99
N PRO A 23 0.60 -7.13 2.13
CA PRO A 23 0.86 -7.30 0.70
C PRO A 23 0.04 -6.40 -0.24
N GLU A 24 -0.77 -5.47 0.27
CA GLU A 24 -1.71 -4.66 -0.54
C GLU A 24 -1.04 -3.97 -1.74
N ALA A 25 0.11 -3.30 -1.51
CA ALA A 25 0.87 -2.63 -2.56
C ALA A 25 1.38 -3.59 -3.67
N LYS A 26 1.74 -4.82 -3.30
CA LYS A 26 2.19 -5.85 -4.26
C LYS A 26 1.03 -6.34 -5.10
N LEU A 27 -0.12 -6.62 -4.47
CA LEU A 27 -1.32 -7.06 -5.17
C LEU A 27 -1.86 -5.97 -6.12
N ALA A 28 -1.86 -4.71 -5.69
CA ALA A 28 -2.22 -3.59 -6.55
C ALA A 28 -1.30 -3.48 -7.78
N ARG A 29 0.01 -3.72 -7.59
CA ARG A 29 0.98 -3.74 -8.69
C ARG A 29 0.73 -4.88 -9.67
N GLU A 30 0.45 -6.09 -9.17
CA GLU A 30 0.08 -7.25 -10.01
C GLU A 30 -1.22 -7.01 -10.78
N ALA A 31 -2.18 -6.28 -10.19
CA ALA A 31 -3.42 -5.89 -10.82
C ALA A 31 -3.29 -4.65 -11.75
N GLU A 32 -2.09 -4.09 -11.91
CA GLU A 32 -1.83 -2.90 -12.73
C GLU A 32 -2.68 -1.69 -12.30
N ILE A 33 -2.87 -1.55 -10.99
CA ILE A 33 -3.56 -0.44 -10.33
C ILE A 33 -2.52 0.55 -9.78
N CYS A 34 -2.72 1.85 -10.02
CA CYS A 34 -1.88 2.88 -9.40
C CYS A 34 -2.14 2.90 -7.89
N TYR A 35 -1.09 2.71 -7.10
CA TYR A 35 -1.18 2.59 -5.65
C TYR A 35 -0.34 3.66 -4.96
N ALA A 36 -0.92 4.30 -3.95
CA ALA A 36 -0.26 5.29 -3.10
C ALA A 36 -0.83 5.22 -1.68
N ILE A 37 -0.03 5.60 -0.69
CA ILE A 37 -0.40 5.54 0.73
C ILE A 37 -0.46 6.95 1.31
N ILE A 38 -1.50 7.25 2.08
CA ILE A 38 -1.55 8.39 3.00
C ILE A 38 -1.25 7.84 4.40
N ALA A 39 0.01 7.88 4.81
CA ALA A 39 0.44 7.39 6.12
C ALA A 39 0.19 8.48 7.17
N CYS A 40 -0.73 8.21 8.10
CA CYS A 40 -1.07 9.12 9.19
C CYS A 40 -0.38 8.66 10.46
N ALA A 41 0.64 9.40 10.92
CA ALA A 41 1.31 9.10 12.18
C ALA A 41 0.31 9.24 13.34
N SER A 42 0.16 8.17 14.14
CA SER A 42 -0.68 8.16 15.36
C SER A 42 0.13 8.38 16.63
N ASP A 43 1.39 7.92 16.61
CA ASP A 43 2.32 7.89 17.73
C ASP A 43 3.74 7.63 17.18
N TYR A 44 4.74 7.59 18.07
CA TYR A 44 6.14 7.38 17.73
C TYR A 44 6.61 5.93 17.92
N ASP A 45 5.71 4.94 17.89
CA ASP A 45 6.06 3.56 18.25
C ASP A 45 6.73 3.51 19.64
N VAL A 46 7.40 2.40 19.98
CA VAL A 46 7.99 2.19 21.31
C VAL A 46 9.44 2.69 21.47
N TRP A 47 10.03 3.36 20.47
CA TRP A 47 11.43 3.83 20.56
C TRP A 47 11.58 5.16 21.32
N HIS A 48 10.52 5.98 21.36
CA HIS A 48 10.58 7.32 21.91
C HIS A 48 10.30 7.33 23.43
N GLU A 49 11.36 7.39 24.24
CA GLU A 49 11.28 7.32 25.71
C GLU A 49 10.74 8.60 26.39
N ARG A 50 10.62 9.72 25.66
CA ARG A 50 10.40 11.06 26.24
C ARG A 50 8.96 11.57 26.20
N GLU A 51 8.04 10.85 25.54
CA GLU A 51 6.63 11.23 25.59
C GLU A 51 5.93 10.58 26.80
N ALA A 52 5.00 11.32 27.39
CA ALA A 52 4.09 10.79 28.41
C ALA A 52 3.44 9.49 27.90
N PRO A 53 3.17 8.50 28.77
CA PRO A 53 2.59 7.23 28.35
C PRO A 53 1.41 7.48 27.43
N VAL A 54 1.47 6.93 26.21
CA VAL A 54 0.48 7.14 25.16
C VAL A 54 -0.89 6.81 25.73
N SER A 55 -1.67 7.84 26.06
CA SER A 55 -3.02 7.63 26.58
C SER A 55 -3.93 7.31 25.40
N VAL A 56 -4.90 6.44 25.64
CA VAL A 56 -5.92 6.08 24.62
C VAL A 56 -6.60 7.35 24.08
N GLU A 57 -6.82 8.35 24.94
CA GLU A 57 -7.43 9.62 24.56
C GLU A 57 -6.59 10.43 23.56
N ILE A 58 -5.28 10.52 23.75
CA ILE A 58 -4.38 11.20 22.80
C ILE A 58 -4.41 10.50 21.44
N ILE A 59 -4.36 9.15 21.43
CA ILE A 59 -4.45 8.38 20.18
C ILE A 59 -5.76 8.68 19.46
N LEU A 60 -6.89 8.60 20.16
CA LEU A 60 -8.21 8.82 19.57
C LEU A 60 -8.34 10.24 19.00
N ASN A 61 -7.85 11.24 19.72
CA ASN A 61 -7.85 12.62 19.24
C ASN A 61 -6.99 12.80 17.98
N THR A 62 -5.76 12.26 17.97
CA THR A 62 -4.88 12.27 16.81
C THR A 62 -5.51 11.53 15.63
N MET A 63 -6.14 10.38 15.87
CA MET A 63 -6.86 9.61 14.85
C MET A 63 -8.00 10.41 14.22
N HIS A 64 -8.82 11.10 15.02
CA HIS A 64 -9.90 11.95 14.50
C HIS A 64 -9.36 13.09 13.62
N GLN A 65 -8.28 13.75 14.04
CA GLN A 65 -7.64 14.80 13.25
C GLN A 65 -7.07 14.25 11.93
N ASN A 66 -6.43 13.08 11.99
CA ASN A 66 -5.88 12.38 10.83
C ASN A 66 -6.98 11.97 9.83
N ILE A 67 -8.15 11.55 10.31
CA ILE A 67 -9.31 11.23 9.45
C ILE A 67 -9.77 12.47 8.67
N GLU A 68 -9.96 13.59 9.36
CA GLU A 68 -10.42 14.82 8.72
C GLU A 68 -9.39 15.36 7.70
N MET A 69 -8.10 15.27 8.02
CA MET A 69 -7.02 15.62 7.09
C MET A 69 -7.02 14.69 5.87
N SER A 70 -7.11 13.37 6.08
CA SER A 70 -7.12 12.38 5.01
C SER A 70 -8.29 12.58 4.05
N ARG A 71 -9.49 12.89 4.56
CA ARG A 71 -10.67 13.20 3.73
C ARG A 71 -10.42 14.40 2.82
N LYS A 72 -9.74 15.45 3.32
CA LYS A 72 -9.39 16.64 2.52
C LYS A 72 -8.35 16.30 1.46
N ILE A 73 -7.31 15.54 1.82
CA ILE A 73 -6.27 15.09 0.89
C ILE A 73 -6.90 14.25 -0.24
N ILE A 74 -7.76 13.28 0.09
CA ILE A 74 -8.42 12.43 -0.91
C ILE A 74 -9.25 13.27 -1.89
N LYS A 75 -10.06 14.22 -1.39
CA LYS A 75 -10.86 15.11 -2.25
C LYS A 75 -9.99 15.90 -3.23
N LEU A 76 -8.84 16.40 -2.76
CA LEU A 76 -7.90 17.18 -3.58
C LEU A 76 -7.10 16.29 -4.55
N ALA A 77 -6.73 15.09 -4.13
CA ALA A 77 -5.99 14.14 -4.96
C ALA A 77 -6.86 13.67 -6.12
N VAL A 78 -8.11 13.27 -5.85
CA VAL A 78 -9.07 12.81 -6.88
C VAL A 78 -9.32 13.89 -7.94
N SER A 79 -9.41 15.17 -7.57
CA SER A 79 -9.60 16.24 -8.54
C SER A 79 -8.36 16.58 -9.37
N ARG A 80 -7.19 16.04 -9.02
CA ARG A 80 -5.91 16.29 -9.70
C ARG A 80 -5.38 15.06 -10.45
N ILE A 81 -6.00 13.90 -10.30
CA ILE A 81 -5.63 12.70 -11.05
C ILE A 81 -6.02 12.93 -12.53
N PRO A 82 -5.08 12.77 -13.48
CA PRO A 82 -5.39 12.94 -14.89
C PRO A 82 -6.34 11.84 -15.37
N GLU A 83 -7.20 12.17 -16.34
CA GLU A 83 -8.12 11.20 -16.96
C GLU A 83 -7.36 10.12 -17.73
N THR A 84 -6.27 10.51 -18.40
CA THR A 84 -5.39 9.59 -19.11
C THR A 84 -4.29 9.07 -18.20
N ARG A 85 -4.12 7.75 -18.20
CA ARG A 85 -3.07 7.06 -17.44
C ARG A 85 -1.87 6.73 -18.33
N ASP A 86 -0.75 7.42 -18.11
CA ASP A 86 0.51 7.27 -18.85
C ASP A 86 1.65 6.66 -18.01
N CYS A 87 1.42 6.38 -16.73
CA CYS A 87 2.41 5.77 -15.85
C CYS A 87 2.66 4.28 -16.13
N GLU A 88 3.85 3.79 -15.76
CA GLU A 88 4.28 2.40 -15.95
C GLU A 88 3.41 1.36 -15.21
N CYS A 89 2.71 1.78 -14.14
CA CYS A 89 1.79 0.92 -13.40
C CYS A 89 0.72 0.27 -14.31
N ALA A 90 0.34 0.93 -15.40
CA ALA A 90 -0.70 0.48 -16.33
C ALA A 90 -0.36 -0.82 -17.07
N THR A 91 0.94 -1.13 -17.17
CA THR A 91 1.51 -2.26 -17.93
C THR A 91 2.50 -3.09 -17.11
N ALA A 92 2.49 -2.96 -15.78
CA ALA A 92 3.46 -3.61 -14.91
C ALA A 92 3.49 -5.14 -15.01
N LEU A 93 2.38 -5.77 -15.41
CA LEU A 93 2.29 -7.24 -15.51
C LEU A 93 2.84 -7.77 -16.84
N ARG A 94 2.93 -6.93 -17.88
CA ARG A 94 3.29 -7.32 -19.27
C ARG A 94 4.53 -8.20 -19.37
N GLY A 95 5.57 -7.90 -18.59
CA GLY A 95 6.85 -8.62 -18.58
C GLY A 95 7.08 -9.49 -17.35
N ALA A 96 6.09 -9.60 -16.45
CA ALA A 96 6.23 -10.29 -15.17
C ALA A 96 5.67 -11.73 -15.18
N ILE A 97 4.93 -12.10 -16.23
CA ILE A 97 4.41 -13.47 -16.38
C ILE A 97 5.50 -14.35 -17.02
N VAL A 98 6.06 -15.25 -16.20
CA VAL A 98 7.09 -16.21 -16.65
C VAL A 98 6.49 -17.52 -17.15
N THR A 99 5.35 -17.93 -16.58
CA THR A 99 4.70 -19.18 -16.98
C THR A 99 4.23 -19.09 -18.42
N ALA A 100 4.59 -20.08 -19.24
CA ALA A 100 4.17 -20.13 -20.64
C ALA A 100 2.65 -20.35 -20.73
N PRO A 101 1.91 -19.63 -21.60
CA PRO A 101 0.46 -19.73 -21.71
C PRO A 101 -0.09 -21.15 -21.94
N GLU A 102 0.66 -22.00 -22.64
CA GLU A 102 0.35 -23.40 -22.93
C GLU A 102 0.48 -24.30 -21.69
N ALA A 103 1.31 -23.92 -20.71
CA ALA A 103 1.48 -24.65 -19.46
C ALA A 103 0.45 -24.25 -18.38
N MET A 104 -0.35 -23.21 -18.63
CA MET A 104 -1.37 -22.74 -17.68
C MET A 104 -2.66 -23.56 -17.80
N PRO A 105 -3.13 -24.21 -16.70
CA PRO A 105 -4.41 -24.91 -16.71
C PRO A 105 -5.57 -23.95 -17.03
N PRO A 106 -6.59 -24.36 -17.82
CA PRO A 106 -7.73 -23.52 -18.16
C PRO A 106 -8.45 -22.93 -16.94
N ALA A 107 -8.55 -23.69 -15.86
CA ALA A 107 -9.15 -23.24 -14.60
C ALA A 107 -8.39 -22.05 -13.98
N GLN A 108 -7.05 -22.01 -14.07
CA GLN A 108 -6.27 -20.90 -13.52
C GLN A 108 -6.32 -19.66 -14.41
N LYS A 109 -6.34 -19.85 -15.74
CA LYS A 109 -6.56 -18.74 -16.67
C LYS A 109 -7.87 -18.02 -16.38
N LYS A 110 -8.95 -18.81 -16.21
CA LYS A 110 -10.26 -18.29 -15.83
C LYS A 110 -10.26 -17.61 -14.46
N LYS A 111 -9.59 -18.19 -13.46
CA LYS A 111 -9.49 -17.59 -12.12
C LYS A 111 -8.80 -16.22 -12.13
N LEU A 112 -7.76 -16.05 -12.95
CA LEU A 112 -6.93 -14.85 -13.00
C LEU A 112 -7.28 -13.90 -14.16
N GLU A 113 -8.37 -14.15 -14.87
CA GLU A 113 -8.76 -13.46 -16.11
C GLU A 113 -8.75 -11.94 -15.98
N LEU A 114 -9.23 -11.40 -14.85
CA LEU A 114 -9.26 -9.95 -14.58
C LEU A 114 -7.87 -9.31 -14.55
N LEU A 115 -6.83 -10.09 -14.23
CA LEU A 115 -5.45 -9.62 -14.13
C LEU A 115 -4.70 -9.90 -15.44
N ILE A 116 -4.74 -11.14 -15.92
CA ILE A 116 -3.88 -11.59 -17.04
C ILE A 116 -4.55 -11.46 -18.42
N GLY A 117 -5.86 -11.23 -18.49
CA GLY A 117 -6.65 -11.34 -19.74
C GLY A 117 -6.21 -10.39 -20.86
N ARG A 118 -5.54 -9.28 -20.50
CA ARG A 118 -4.91 -8.36 -21.48
C ARG A 118 -3.71 -8.97 -22.22
N TYR A 119 -3.05 -9.95 -21.61
CA TYR A 119 -1.80 -10.54 -22.10
C TYR A 119 -1.96 -12.00 -22.52
N ILE A 120 -2.92 -12.71 -21.92
CA ILE A 120 -3.15 -14.14 -22.12
C ILE A 120 -4.60 -14.35 -22.49
N ARG A 121 -4.82 -14.96 -23.66
CA ARG A 121 -6.17 -15.42 -24.04
C ARG A 121 -6.57 -16.56 -23.11
N VAL A 122 -7.62 -16.30 -22.33
CA VAL A 122 -8.27 -17.25 -21.43
C VAL A 122 -9.05 -18.28 -22.22
#